data_AF-A0A398D182-F1
#
_entry.id   AF-A0A398D182-F1
#
_cell.length_a   1.000
_cell.length_b   1.000
_cell.length_c   1.000
_cell.angle_alpha   90.00
_cell.angle_beta   90.00
_cell.angle_gamma   90.00
#
_symmetry.space_group_name_H-M   'P 1'
#
loop_
_entity.id
_entity.type
_entity.pdbx_description
1 polymer ?
#
loop_
_entity_poly.entity_id
_entity_poly.type
_entity_poly.pdbx_seq_one_letter_code
_entity_poly.pdbx_strand_id
1 'polypeptide(L)'
;MSLTICNVHFTQQPERIVWLSSPLAKQLKLNGRKSVNVKLGRDTVPATVRTINRAGNHVYMSAGLRRSVRIPMSGNVHLSSADTDEIKLGPLIGILTDSATKSPTSPFGTRTGFVKQLLYMGRKKAYFFAFTPRDINWQQETVHGWFLDSGGTWFRRVVPLPDVVYNRLPSRRAETGTTIS
;
A
#
# COMPACT_ATOMS: atom_id res chain seq x y z
N MET A 1 19.10 -3.04 8.83
CA MET A 1 17.87 -3.04 8.02
C MET A 1 17.68 -4.41 7.38
N SER A 2 16.54 -5.07 7.61
CA SER A 2 16.18 -6.29 6.89
C SER A 2 15.08 -5.98 5.85
N LEU A 3 15.18 -6.55 4.66
CA LEU A 3 14.18 -6.45 3.59
C LEU A 3 13.79 -7.86 3.16
N THR A 4 12.49 -8.15 3.14
CA THR A 4 11.97 -9.50 2.90
C THR A 4 10.65 -9.44 2.16
N ILE A 5 10.39 -10.37 1.24
CA ILE A 5 9.04 -10.56 0.70
C ILE A 5 8.22 -11.36 1.70
N CYS A 6 7.07 -10.84 2.12
CA CYS A 6 6.09 -11.56 2.92
C CYS A 6 4.77 -11.70 2.15
N ASN A 7 3.94 -12.65 2.57
CA ASN A 7 2.57 -12.78 2.12
C ASN A 7 1.63 -12.20 3.19
N VAL A 8 0.89 -11.16 2.83
CA VAL A 8 -0.07 -10.46 3.69
C VAL A 8 -1.43 -11.13 3.64
N HIS A 9 -1.98 -11.42 4.81
CA HIS A 9 -3.30 -12.02 5.05
C HIS A 9 -4.14 -11.07 5.90
N PHE A 10 -5.46 -11.17 5.78
CA PHE A 10 -6.38 -10.39 6.60
C PHE A 10 -7.22 -11.30 7.49
N THR A 11 -7.50 -10.82 8.70
CA THR A 11 -8.38 -11.46 9.66
C THR A 11 -9.48 -10.48 10.09
N GLN A 12 -10.49 -10.95 10.82
CA GLN A 12 -11.70 -10.16 11.10
C GLN A 12 -11.68 -9.37 12.41
N GLN A 13 -10.65 -9.54 13.26
CA GLN A 13 -10.61 -8.90 14.58
C GLN A 13 -10.63 -7.36 14.48
N PRO A 14 -11.41 -6.67 15.33
CA PRO A 14 -11.52 -5.21 15.30
C PRO A 14 -10.33 -4.51 15.97
N GLU A 15 -9.57 -5.18 16.84
CA GLU A 15 -8.39 -4.61 17.48
C GLU A 15 -7.24 -4.42 16.48
N ARG A 16 -6.20 -3.69 16.87
CA ARG A 16 -4.99 -3.50 16.04
C ARG A 16 -3.95 -4.56 16.40
N ILE A 17 -3.95 -5.66 15.66
CA ILE A 17 -3.06 -6.80 15.91
C ILE A 17 -2.37 -7.17 14.60
N VAL A 18 -1.05 -7.39 14.69
CA VAL A 18 -0.25 -7.99 13.63
C VAL A 18 0.28 -9.34 14.11
N TRP A 19 -0.01 -10.39 13.36
CA TRP A 19 0.61 -11.70 13.58
C TRP A 19 1.72 -11.91 12.57
N LEU A 20 2.89 -12.32 13.06
CA LEU A 20 4.05 -12.66 12.26
C LEU A 20 4.31 -14.15 12.37
N SER A 21 4.63 -14.82 11.27
CA SER A 21 5.16 -16.18 11.34
C SER A 21 6.47 -16.21 12.13
N SER A 22 6.73 -17.27 12.88
CA SER A 22 7.96 -17.39 13.68
C SER A 22 9.26 -17.10 12.89
N PRO A 23 9.43 -17.58 11.63
CA PRO A 23 10.61 -17.22 10.82
C PRO A 23 10.71 -15.72 10.54
N LEU A 24 9.58 -15.08 10.19
CA LEU A 24 9.53 -13.66 9.87
C LEU A 24 9.78 -12.80 11.12
N ALA A 25 9.17 -13.13 12.25
CA ALA A 25 9.40 -12.44 13.52
C ALA A 25 10.89 -12.49 13.94
N LYS A 26 11.56 -13.64 13.73
CA LYS A 26 13.00 -13.80 13.98
C LYS A 26 13.83 -12.93 13.03
N GLN A 27 13.51 -12.94 11.73
CA GLN A 27 14.22 -12.15 10.73
C GLN A 27 14.08 -10.63 10.95
N LEU A 28 12.93 -10.19 11.46
CA LEU A 28 12.67 -8.81 11.82
C LEU A 28 13.15 -8.42 13.22
N LYS A 29 13.73 -9.36 13.98
CA LYS A 29 14.15 -9.15 15.38
C LYS A 29 13.00 -8.69 16.29
N LEU A 30 11.78 -9.18 16.04
CA LEU A 30 10.56 -8.86 16.79
C LEU A 30 10.12 -9.95 17.78
N ASN A 31 10.94 -10.99 17.97
CA ASN A 31 10.64 -12.05 18.93
C ASN A 31 10.50 -11.48 20.35
N GLY A 32 9.39 -11.80 21.02
CA GLY A 32 9.11 -11.34 22.38
C GLY A 32 8.62 -9.89 22.50
N ARG A 33 8.53 -9.14 21.40
CA ARG A 33 7.94 -7.79 21.40
C ARG A 33 6.43 -7.87 21.59
N LYS A 34 5.88 -6.97 22.41
CA LYS A 34 4.43 -6.86 22.64
C LYS A 34 3.74 -5.91 21.64
N SER A 35 4.48 -4.96 21.08
CA SER A 35 3.96 -3.93 20.17
C SER A 35 4.99 -3.54 19.12
N VAL A 36 4.52 -3.04 17.98
CA VAL A 36 5.33 -2.47 16.89
C VAL A 36 4.52 -1.40 16.15
N ASN A 37 5.19 -0.42 15.55
CA ASN A 37 4.59 0.49 14.60
C ASN A 37 4.52 -0.16 13.21
N VAL A 38 3.34 -0.15 12.61
CA VAL A 38 3.10 -0.67 11.26
C VAL A 38 2.91 0.50 10.31
N LYS A 39 3.72 0.54 9.26
CA LYS A 39 3.79 1.65 8.32
C LYS A 39 3.46 1.25 6.89
N LEU A 40 2.74 2.12 6.19
CA LEU A 40 2.53 2.06 4.74
C LEU A 40 2.44 3.51 4.22
N GLY A 41 3.28 3.88 3.25
CA GLY A 41 3.35 5.27 2.81
C GLY A 41 3.65 6.20 4.00
N ARG A 42 2.84 7.26 4.16
CA ARG A 42 2.93 8.19 5.29
C ARG A 42 2.18 7.77 6.56
N ASP A 43 1.29 6.77 6.51
CA ASP A 43 0.58 6.32 7.70
C ASP A 43 1.45 5.41 8.55
N THR A 44 1.43 5.61 9.86
CA THR A 44 2.07 4.75 10.86
C THR A 44 1.11 4.52 12.01
N VAL A 45 0.88 3.26 12.38
CA VAL A 45 -0.09 2.89 13.42
C VAL A 45 0.51 1.85 14.36
N PRO A 46 0.44 2.05 15.68
CA PRO A 46 0.87 1.04 16.65
C PRO A 46 -0.06 -0.18 16.63
N ALA A 47 0.53 -1.37 16.75
CA ALA A 47 -0.18 -2.63 16.75
C ALA A 47 0.41 -3.61 17.75
N THR A 48 -0.45 -4.38 18.40
CA THR A 48 -0.03 -5.51 19.23
C THR A 48 0.60 -6.59 18.36
N VAL A 49 1.79 -7.04 18.73
CA VAL A 49 2.50 -8.11 18.02
C VAL A 49 2.12 -9.46 18.60
N ARG A 50 1.82 -10.41 17.72
CA ARG A 50 1.65 -11.82 18.06
C ARG A 50 2.48 -12.67 17.11
N THR A 51 2.95 -13.82 17.58
CA THR A 51 3.66 -14.79 16.74
C THR A 51 2.80 -16.01 16.50
N ILE A 52 2.88 -16.58 15.30
CA ILE A 52 2.19 -17.82 14.93
C ILE A 52 3.19 -18.85 14.41
N ASN A 53 2.98 -20.11 14.77
CA ASN A 53 3.78 -21.21 14.25
C ASN A 53 3.35 -21.54 12.82
N ARG A 54 4.02 -20.93 11.84
CA ARG A 54 3.78 -21.14 10.42
C ARG A 54 5.10 -21.07 9.66
N ALA A 55 5.32 -22.00 8.74
CA ALA A 55 6.47 -21.97 7.84
C ALA A 55 6.37 -20.79 6.85
N GLY A 56 7.52 -20.27 6.41
CA GLY A 56 7.61 -19.16 5.46
C GLY A 56 7.32 -17.79 6.08
N ASN A 57 7.26 -16.77 5.22
CA ASN A 57 7.13 -15.36 5.62
C ASN A 57 5.68 -14.89 5.47
N HIS A 58 4.94 -14.93 6.56
CA HIS A 58 3.53 -14.57 6.60
C HIS A 58 3.28 -13.46 7.60
N VAL A 59 2.46 -12.49 7.18
CA VAL A 59 1.92 -11.45 8.05
C VAL A 59 0.40 -11.55 8.00
N TYR A 60 -0.24 -11.65 9.15
CA TYR A 60 -1.69 -11.52 9.25
C TYR A 60 -2.00 -10.19 9.93
N MET A 61 -3.00 -9.49 9.41
CA MET A 61 -3.43 -8.21 9.95
C MET A 61 -4.90 -8.25 10.26
N SER A 62 -5.23 -7.80 11.45
CA SER A 62 -6.62 -7.62 11.85
C SER A 62 -7.32 -6.57 11.01
N ALA A 63 -8.65 -6.65 10.95
CA ALA A 63 -9.48 -5.67 10.25
C ALA A 63 -9.26 -4.26 10.80
N GLY A 64 -9.10 -4.13 12.13
CA GLY A 64 -8.77 -2.87 12.78
C GLY A 64 -7.45 -2.26 12.34
N LEU A 65 -6.39 -3.08 12.27
CA LEU A 65 -5.07 -2.65 11.83
C LEU A 65 -5.09 -2.28 10.34
N ARG A 66 -5.65 -3.14 9.49
CA ARG A 66 -5.77 -2.90 8.05
C ARG A 66 -6.47 -1.59 7.75
N ARG A 67 -7.59 -1.30 8.44
CA ARG A 67 -8.36 -0.06 8.26
C ARG A 67 -7.57 1.16 8.71
N SER A 68 -6.85 1.05 9.83
CA SER A 68 -6.10 2.17 10.40
C SER A 68 -4.87 2.54 9.56
N VAL A 69 -4.11 1.55 9.05
CA VAL A 69 -2.93 1.77 8.18
C VAL A 69 -3.33 1.89 6.70
N ARG A 70 -4.60 1.63 6.37
CA ARG A 70 -5.19 1.68 5.02
C ARG A 70 -4.50 0.75 4.02
N ILE A 71 -4.23 -0.48 4.43
CA ILE A 71 -3.58 -1.48 3.57
C ILE A 71 -4.57 -1.97 2.51
N PRO A 72 -4.26 -1.79 1.20
CA PRO A 72 -5.27 -1.89 0.15
C PRO A 72 -5.71 -3.33 -0.10
N MET A 73 -4.76 -4.28 -0.14
CA MET A 73 -4.98 -5.66 -0.55
C MET A 73 -3.97 -6.64 0.07
N SER A 74 -4.35 -7.91 0.09
CA SER A 74 -3.52 -9.04 0.52
C SER A 74 -2.55 -9.47 -0.57
N GLY A 75 -1.66 -10.40 -0.23
CA GLY A 75 -0.70 -11.00 -1.17
C GLY A 75 0.74 -10.58 -0.91
N ASN A 76 1.60 -10.83 -1.88
CA ASN A 76 3.03 -10.67 -1.71
C ASN A 76 3.45 -9.20 -1.78
N VAL A 77 4.21 -8.75 -0.80
CA VAL A 77 4.79 -7.41 -0.76
C VAL A 77 6.12 -7.45 -0.01
N HIS A 78 7.00 -6.51 -0.31
CA HIS A 78 8.14 -6.25 0.54
C HIS A 78 7.71 -5.74 1.91
N LEU A 79 8.44 -6.21 2.91
CA LEU A 79 8.39 -5.76 4.27
C LEU A 79 9.82 -5.49 4.72
N SER A 80 10.00 -4.32 5.32
CA SER A 80 11.29 -3.88 5.83
C SER A 80 11.19 -3.46 7.29
N SER A 81 12.28 -3.60 8.02
CA SER A 81 12.46 -3.05 9.36
C SER A 81 13.75 -2.23 9.33
N ALA A 82 13.60 -0.92 9.52
CA ALA A 82 14.71 0.01 9.67
C ALA A 82 15.26 -0.08 11.10
N ASP A 83 14.34 -0.01 12.08
CA ASP A 83 14.58 -0.08 13.52
C ASP A 83 13.74 -1.18 14.18
N THR A 84 13.99 -1.47 15.45
CA THR A 84 13.31 -2.55 16.19
C THR A 84 11.83 -2.31 16.44
N ASP A 85 11.36 -1.08 16.27
CA ASP A 85 10.02 -0.66 16.71
C ASP A 85 9.10 -0.29 15.53
N GLU A 86 9.58 -0.38 14.28
CA GLU A 86 8.79 -0.11 13.08
C GLU A 86 8.97 -1.21 12.02
N ILE A 87 7.85 -1.69 11.48
CA ILE A 87 7.79 -2.47 10.25
C ILE A 87 7.10 -1.67 9.16
N LYS A 88 7.73 -1.59 8.00
CA LYS A 88 7.22 -0.91 6.82
C LYS A 88 6.83 -1.91 5.75
N LEU A 89 5.57 -1.87 5.35
CA LEU A 89 5.05 -2.57 4.17
C LEU A 89 5.17 -1.71 2.92
N GLY A 90 5.43 -2.36 1.80
CA GLY A 90 5.53 -1.68 0.52
C GLY A 90 6.97 -1.65 -0.02
N PRO A 91 7.31 -0.69 -0.88
CA PRO A 91 6.75 0.66 -0.91
C PRO A 91 5.32 0.75 -1.47
N LEU A 92 4.61 1.82 -1.08
CA LEU A 92 3.38 2.29 -1.70
C LEU A 92 3.76 3.27 -2.83
N ILE A 93 3.54 2.85 -4.07
CA ILE A 93 3.95 3.60 -5.27
C ILE A 93 2.70 4.06 -6.02
N GLY A 94 2.55 5.37 -6.16
CA GLY A 94 1.43 5.98 -6.87
C GLY A 94 1.85 6.46 -8.26
N ILE A 95 1.12 6.04 -9.29
CA ILE A 95 1.27 6.52 -10.67
C ILE A 95 0.34 7.72 -10.86
N LEU A 96 0.92 8.92 -10.93
CA LEU A 96 0.16 10.14 -11.17
C LEU A 96 -0.08 10.30 -12.68
N THR A 97 -1.34 10.36 -13.09
CA THR A 97 -1.74 10.50 -14.49
C THR A 97 -2.95 11.42 -14.60
N ASP A 98 -3.21 11.89 -15.81
CA ASP A 98 -4.49 12.52 -16.15
C ASP A 98 -5.54 11.46 -16.53
N SER A 99 -6.80 11.84 -16.47
CA SER A 99 -7.94 11.06 -16.96
C SER A 99 -8.92 11.99 -17.66
N ALA A 100 -9.06 11.81 -18.98
CA ALA A 100 -10.04 12.52 -19.79
C ALA A 100 -11.47 11.95 -19.65
N THR A 101 -11.62 10.71 -19.15
CA THR A 101 -12.90 10.00 -19.07
C THR A 101 -12.99 9.12 -17.82
N LYS A 102 -14.11 9.23 -17.08
CA LYS A 102 -14.36 8.45 -15.86
C LYS A 102 -15.21 7.21 -16.17
N SER A 103 -14.63 6.21 -16.84
CA SER A 103 -15.25 4.88 -16.89
C SER A 103 -14.60 3.96 -15.85
N PRO A 104 -15.36 3.19 -15.06
CA PRO A 104 -14.79 2.17 -14.17
C PRO A 104 -13.96 1.11 -14.91
N THR A 105 -14.28 0.82 -16.18
CA THR A 105 -13.52 -0.16 -16.99
C THR A 105 -12.30 0.45 -17.66
N SER A 106 -12.28 1.77 -17.84
CA SER A 106 -11.18 2.53 -18.43
C SER A 106 -10.94 3.85 -17.67
N PRO A 107 -10.38 3.78 -16.44
CA PRO A 107 -10.31 4.93 -15.54
C PRO A 107 -9.37 6.04 -16.00
N PHE A 108 -8.52 5.77 -17.01
CA PHE A 108 -7.53 6.72 -17.54
C PHE A 108 -7.62 6.87 -19.06
N GLY A 109 -8.79 6.58 -19.65
CA GLY A 109 -9.03 6.70 -21.09
C GLY A 109 -8.02 5.92 -21.94
N THR A 110 -7.40 6.59 -22.91
CA THR A 110 -6.38 6.00 -23.81
C THR A 110 -5.13 5.52 -23.07
N ARG A 111 -4.86 6.03 -21.86
CA ARG A 111 -3.71 5.62 -21.05
C ARG A 111 -4.00 4.42 -20.16
N THR A 112 -5.24 3.95 -20.07
CA THR A 112 -5.62 2.82 -19.22
C THR A 112 -4.74 1.60 -19.46
N GLY A 113 -4.47 1.23 -20.72
CA GLY A 113 -3.62 0.09 -21.05
C GLY A 113 -2.19 0.23 -20.52
N PHE A 114 -1.59 1.40 -20.71
CA PHE A 114 -0.25 1.72 -20.20
C PHE A 114 -0.20 1.69 -18.67
N VAL A 115 -1.16 2.33 -18.00
CA VAL A 115 -1.24 2.30 -16.52
C VAL A 115 -1.42 0.87 -16.03
N LYS A 116 -2.26 0.07 -16.70
CA LYS A 116 -2.47 -1.35 -16.36
C LYS A 116 -1.16 -2.13 -16.39
N GLN A 117 -0.33 -1.93 -17.43
CA GLN A 117 0.99 -2.55 -17.53
C GLN A 117 1.91 -2.17 -16.37
N LEU A 118 1.98 -0.89 -16.02
CA LEU A 118 2.80 -0.43 -14.88
C LEU A 118 2.35 -1.07 -13.55
N LEU A 119 1.05 -1.15 -13.30
CA LEU A 119 0.52 -1.80 -12.10
C LEU A 119 0.86 -3.30 -12.06
N TYR A 120 0.85 -3.99 -13.21
CA TYR A 120 1.27 -5.40 -13.27
C TYR A 120 2.76 -5.59 -13.03
N MET A 121 3.63 -4.70 -13.52
CA MET A 121 5.08 -4.80 -13.33
C MET A 121 5.49 -4.76 -11.85
N GLY A 122 4.78 -3.95 -11.04
CA GLY A 122 5.03 -3.83 -9.60
C GLY A 122 4.39 -4.92 -8.74
N ARG A 123 3.53 -5.77 -9.33
CA ARG A 123 2.75 -6.78 -8.61
C ARG A 123 3.68 -7.77 -7.90
N LYS A 124 3.25 -8.21 -6.71
CA LYS A 124 3.98 -9.13 -5.81
C LYS A 124 5.24 -8.58 -5.12
N LYS A 125 5.62 -7.32 -5.38
CA LYS A 125 6.81 -6.68 -4.77
C LYS A 125 6.44 -5.42 -3.97
N ALA A 126 5.48 -4.64 -4.45
CA ALA A 126 5.09 -3.37 -3.88
C ALA A 126 3.58 -3.14 -4.07
N TYR A 127 3.03 -2.13 -3.39
CA TYR A 127 1.66 -1.69 -3.64
C TYR A 127 1.67 -0.60 -4.70
N PHE A 128 1.33 -0.97 -5.92
CA PHE A 128 1.17 -0.04 -7.02
C PHE A 128 -0.30 0.37 -7.15
N PHE A 129 -0.53 1.67 -7.36
CA PHE A 129 -1.84 2.20 -7.69
C PHE A 129 -1.70 3.40 -8.62
N ALA A 130 -2.80 3.80 -9.23
CA ALA A 130 -2.83 4.97 -10.09
C ALA A 130 -3.88 5.96 -9.61
N PHE A 131 -3.60 7.25 -9.81
CA PHE A 131 -4.45 8.32 -9.35
C PHE A 131 -4.25 9.58 -10.19
N THR A 132 -5.21 10.48 -10.11
CA THR A 132 -5.18 11.83 -10.69
C THR A 132 -4.97 12.86 -9.56
N PRO A 133 -4.56 14.11 -9.86
CA PRO A 133 -4.44 15.14 -8.83
C PRO A 133 -5.72 15.34 -7.99
N ARG A 134 -6.89 15.14 -8.61
CA ARG A 134 -8.21 15.28 -7.97
C ARG A 134 -8.54 14.15 -7.00
N ASP A 135 -7.79 13.06 -7.03
CA ASP A 135 -7.97 11.93 -6.12
C ASP A 135 -7.28 12.14 -4.77
N ILE A 136 -6.49 13.21 -4.63
CA ILE A 136 -5.73 13.52 -3.42
C ILE A 136 -6.63 14.33 -2.48
N ASN A 137 -6.79 13.83 -1.26
CA ASN A 137 -7.33 14.60 -0.16
C ASN A 137 -6.16 15.11 0.70
N TRP A 138 -5.80 16.38 0.49
CA TRP A 138 -4.68 17.02 1.19
C TRP A 138 -4.96 17.23 2.68
N GLN A 139 -6.22 17.46 3.08
CA GLN A 139 -6.58 17.65 4.49
C GLN A 139 -6.44 16.35 5.28
N GLN A 140 -6.81 15.21 4.68
CA GLN A 140 -6.73 13.90 5.33
C GLN A 140 -5.43 13.14 5.02
N GLU A 141 -4.54 13.72 4.23
CA GLU A 141 -3.32 13.08 3.71
C GLU A 141 -3.58 11.68 3.12
N THR A 142 -4.61 11.58 2.28
CA THR A 142 -4.99 10.31 1.63
C THR A 142 -5.13 10.46 0.12
N VAL A 143 -5.04 9.33 -0.58
CA VAL A 143 -5.31 9.25 -2.01
C VAL A 143 -6.37 8.19 -2.26
N HIS A 144 -7.41 8.55 -3.01
CA HIS A 144 -8.37 7.59 -3.51
C HIS A 144 -7.81 6.95 -4.79
N GLY A 145 -7.14 5.82 -4.66
CA GLY A 145 -6.38 5.19 -5.74
C GLY A 145 -7.15 4.10 -6.51
N TRP A 146 -6.81 3.95 -7.79
CA TRP A 146 -7.17 2.82 -8.63
C TRP A 146 -6.14 1.69 -8.50
N PHE A 147 -6.64 0.49 -8.24
CA PHE A 147 -5.87 -0.75 -8.12
C PHE A 147 -6.41 -1.79 -9.11
N LEU A 148 -5.63 -2.83 -9.37
CA LEU A 148 -6.06 -4.02 -10.11
C LEU A 148 -6.13 -5.20 -9.18
N ASP A 149 -7.22 -5.95 -9.24
CA ASP A 149 -7.33 -7.22 -8.53
C ASP A 149 -6.51 -8.31 -9.23
N SER A 150 -6.62 -9.55 -8.72
CA SER A 150 -5.89 -10.66 -9.29
C SER A 150 -6.26 -10.98 -10.74
N GLY A 151 -7.52 -10.74 -11.12
CA GLY A 151 -8.10 -10.93 -12.46
C GLY A 151 -7.90 -9.72 -13.39
N GLY A 152 -7.35 -8.61 -12.90
CA GLY A 152 -7.13 -7.42 -13.71
C GLY A 152 -8.33 -6.49 -13.82
N THR A 153 -9.29 -6.62 -12.90
CA THR A 153 -10.43 -5.71 -12.75
C THR A 153 -10.01 -4.51 -11.91
N TRP A 154 -10.45 -3.33 -12.33
CA TRP A 154 -10.22 -2.09 -11.61
C TRP A 154 -11.07 -2.02 -10.34
N PHE A 155 -10.46 -1.63 -9.24
CA PHE A 155 -11.19 -1.29 -8.02
C PHE A 155 -10.56 -0.07 -7.34
N ARG A 156 -11.31 0.54 -6.44
CA ARG A 156 -10.89 1.74 -5.70
C ARG A 156 -10.64 1.46 -4.23
N ARG A 157 -9.58 2.07 -3.69
CA ARG A 157 -9.29 2.12 -2.25
C ARG A 157 -8.71 3.47 -1.87
N VAL A 158 -9.05 3.92 -0.67
CA VAL A 158 -8.34 5.02 -0.01
C VAL A 158 -7.08 4.45 0.61
N VAL A 159 -5.94 5.06 0.28
CA VAL A 159 -4.63 4.73 0.83
C VAL A 159 -3.95 5.99 1.37
N PRO A 160 -2.89 5.88 2.18
CA PRO A 160 -2.12 7.02 2.64
C PRO A 160 -1.44 7.73 1.46
N LEU A 161 -0.88 8.92 1.69
CA LEU A 161 0.08 9.49 0.74
C LEU A 161 1.21 8.47 0.46
N PRO A 162 1.57 8.25 -0.82
CA PRO A 162 2.52 7.22 -1.21
C PRO A 162 3.96 7.54 -0.78
N ASP A 163 4.77 6.49 -0.71
CA ASP A 163 6.22 6.62 -0.53
C ASP A 163 6.87 7.28 -1.75
N VAL A 164 6.37 6.94 -2.94
CA VAL A 164 6.91 7.37 -4.22
C VAL A 164 5.77 7.74 -5.16
N VAL A 165 5.88 8.91 -5.80
CA VAL A 165 4.99 9.31 -6.89
C VAL A 165 5.73 9.21 -8.21
N TYR A 166 5.23 8.38 -9.11
CA TYR A 166 5.70 8.33 -10.48
C TYR A 166 4.84 9.25 -11.35
N ASN A 167 5.36 10.45 -11.65
CA ASN A 167 4.66 11.42 -12.48
C ASN A 167 4.63 10.97 -13.95
N ARG A 168 3.41 10.82 -14.47
CA ARG A 168 3.11 10.45 -15.86
C ARG A 168 2.01 11.34 -16.44
N LEU A 169 1.92 12.60 -15.99
CA LEU A 169 1.09 13.62 -16.61
C LEU A 169 1.58 13.92 -18.04
N PRO A 170 0.68 14.08 -19.02
CA PRO A 170 1.06 14.23 -20.43
C PRO A 170 1.61 15.62 -20.80
N SER A 171 1.42 16.66 -19.97
CA SER A 171 1.89 18.01 -20.30
C SER A 171 2.37 18.78 -19.06
N ARG A 172 3.41 19.62 -19.23
CA ARG A 172 3.94 20.52 -18.18
C ARG A 172 2.92 21.55 -17.68
N ARG A 173 1.93 21.90 -18.51
CA ARG A 173 0.79 22.76 -18.09
C ARG A 173 -0.07 22.08 -17.03
N ALA A 174 -0.22 20.77 -17.07
CA ALA A 174 -0.92 20.00 -16.03
C ALA A 174 -0.08 19.82 -14.74
N GLU A 175 1.25 19.99 -14.83
CA GLU A 175 2.17 19.93 -13.68
C GLU A 175 2.20 21.25 -12.90
N THR A 176 2.00 22.39 -13.58
CA THR A 176 2.09 23.75 -13.00
C THR A 176 0.71 24.25 -12.54
N GLY A 177 -0.17 23.33 -12.11
CA GLY A 177 -1.56 23.64 -11.76
C GLY A 177 -1.68 24.97 -11.03
N THR A 178 -2.21 25.97 -11.73
CA THR A 178 -2.34 27.35 -11.28
C THR A 178 -2.91 27.34 -9.87
N THR A 179 -2.22 28.05 -8.97
CA THR A 179 -2.50 28.30 -7.56
C THR A 179 -3.92 27.95 -7.14
N ILE A 180 -4.03 26.99 -6.22
CA ILE A 180 -5.26 26.72 -5.46
C ILE A 180 -5.55 28.00 -4.66
N SER A 181 -6.54 28.78 -5.10
CA SER A 181 -7.28 29.74 -4.27
C SER A 181 -8.36 29.00 -3.49
#